data_AF-A0A8T1SVS7-F1
#
_entry.id   AF-A0A8T1SVS7-F1
#
_cell.length_a   1.000
_cell.length_b   1.000
_cell.length_c   1.000
_cell.angle_alpha   90.00
_cell.angle_beta   90.00
_cell.angle_gamma   90.00
#
_symmetry.space_group_name_H-M   'P 1'
#
loop_
_entity.id
_entity.type
_entity.pdbx_description
1 polymer ?
#
loop_
_entity_poly.entity_id
_entity_poly.type
_entity_poly.pdbx_seq_one_letter_code
_entity_poly.pdbx_strand_id
1 'polypeptide(L)'
;MFQYFKKFGDKPCCFTDLKIFVDLLPSTQCTKFISQLLGVIPLSAPAEGKLALPADIKALQQHLCVVQLTRLLGLYHTIDKKQKLSVVRELMLRYQHGLEFGKSCLKTELQFSDYYCLLAVHLLLDMWLEAGEEMAVWQSLTLLEEGLTHSPSNAQFKLLLIRIYCMLGAFEPVVELYSSLDAKHVQHDTIGYLLTRYAESLGQYAAASQSCNFALRFFHSNQKDTSEYIIQAYKYGAFEKIPEFIAFRNRLNASLHFAQVRTERMLLDLLLEANISTSLEESIKSMSLSPEEDDIPWKDLYDNRDLTVLFNWDPKDRDISEEHRKLSLEEETTWLQIRSLTLRLVSGLPTLSHTVHPKNSEKTAENGVSSKIDTIRSLLQQLEAAVDSGKRFLEQKIQYPVLGPPPTRMAGFFSNGSCQCQTSLFYLVSDIYELDTNGLEESTEIQERIGNSFKSLLEQLTDLFNKCKGDLMEVRDGILKTHPNILENLVFFVETMSITLWVSSYCECVLRPFKSSLQKKKKKKKETSVVMPPVFTSFLDYVTELQTLTSNIIDHIKGLEIILTALKLEELSIDDTLLSQEEKKFTKTVQGKVQSSYQHSIQEIGELLKKRLDTIKKLKI
;
A
#
# COMPACT_ATOMS: atom_id res chain seq x y z
N MET A 1 24.08 -30.24 -18.43
CA MET A 1 23.83 -29.74 -17.06
C MET A 1 24.80 -30.33 -16.03
N PHE A 2 24.84 -31.65 -15.79
CA PHE A 2 25.75 -32.25 -14.79
C PHE A 2 27.24 -31.88 -14.97
N GLN A 3 27.76 -31.99 -16.19
CA GLN A 3 29.16 -31.61 -16.48
C GLN A 3 29.43 -30.10 -16.30
N TYR A 4 28.41 -29.26 -16.51
CA TYR A 4 28.50 -27.82 -16.26
C TYR A 4 28.65 -27.56 -14.76
N PHE A 5 27.78 -28.16 -13.94
CA PHE A 5 27.86 -28.08 -12.49
C PHE A 5 29.22 -28.58 -11.96
N LYS A 6 29.76 -29.68 -12.49
CA LYS A 6 31.11 -30.15 -12.10
C LYS A 6 32.21 -29.11 -12.29
N LYS A 7 32.10 -28.26 -13.32
CA LYS A 7 33.11 -27.26 -13.66
C LYS A 7 32.88 -25.92 -12.95
N PHE A 8 31.61 -25.53 -12.79
CA PHE A 8 31.23 -24.18 -12.37
C PHE A 8 30.40 -24.14 -11.09
N GLY A 9 30.12 -25.29 -10.46
CA GLY A 9 29.25 -25.37 -9.28
C GLY A 9 29.76 -24.61 -8.06
N ASP A 10 31.07 -24.33 -7.99
CA ASP A 10 31.67 -23.47 -6.95
C ASP A 10 31.48 -21.97 -7.24
N LYS A 11 30.80 -21.59 -8.32
CA LYS A 11 30.51 -20.20 -8.70
C LYS A 11 29.05 -19.86 -8.40
N PRO A 12 28.76 -18.68 -7.81
CA PRO A 12 27.39 -18.24 -7.55
C PRO A 12 26.48 -18.21 -8.79
N CYS A 13 27.02 -17.93 -9.97
CA CYS A 13 26.25 -17.88 -11.23
C CYS A 13 25.78 -19.25 -11.73
N CYS A 14 26.28 -20.36 -11.18
CA CYS A 14 25.96 -21.70 -11.69
C CYS A 14 24.45 -21.97 -11.72
N PHE A 15 23.72 -21.47 -10.73
CA PHE A 15 22.26 -21.58 -10.70
C PHE A 15 21.60 -20.82 -11.85
N THR A 16 21.94 -19.54 -12.05
CA THR A 16 21.31 -18.70 -13.08
C THR A 16 21.59 -19.22 -14.49
N ASP A 17 22.80 -19.75 -14.71
CA ASP A 17 23.20 -20.33 -15.98
C ASP A 17 22.44 -21.65 -16.27
N LEU A 18 22.15 -22.43 -15.23
CA LEU A 18 21.39 -23.68 -15.36
C LEU A 18 19.87 -23.46 -15.40
N LYS A 19 19.34 -22.39 -14.77
CA LYS A 19 17.89 -22.10 -14.68
C LYS A 19 17.25 -22.07 -16.07
N ILE A 20 17.89 -21.43 -17.05
CA ILE A 20 17.34 -21.29 -18.41
C ILE A 20 17.27 -22.60 -19.21
N PHE A 21 17.99 -23.65 -18.78
CA PHE A 21 18.03 -24.95 -19.46
C PHE A 21 17.30 -26.05 -18.69
N VAL A 22 16.69 -25.72 -17.55
CA VAL A 22 16.04 -26.71 -16.66
C VAL A 22 14.87 -27.42 -17.34
N ASP A 23 14.20 -26.76 -18.29
CA ASP A 23 13.10 -27.31 -19.09
C ASP A 23 13.53 -28.50 -19.97
N LEU A 24 14.84 -28.71 -20.17
CA LEU A 24 15.37 -29.88 -20.88
C LEU A 24 15.37 -31.16 -20.02
N LEU A 25 15.20 -31.04 -18.70
CA LEU A 25 15.13 -32.19 -17.79
C LEU A 25 13.69 -32.70 -17.68
N PRO A 26 13.43 -33.98 -18.01
CA PRO A 26 12.12 -34.58 -17.75
C PRO A 26 11.82 -34.59 -16.26
N SER A 27 10.57 -34.31 -15.87
CA SER A 27 10.11 -34.29 -14.47
C SER A 27 10.44 -35.59 -13.72
N THR A 28 10.40 -36.73 -14.40
CA THR A 28 10.74 -38.06 -13.86
C THR A 28 12.22 -38.24 -13.50
N GLN A 29 13.10 -37.37 -14.00
CA GLN A 29 14.55 -37.43 -13.78
C GLN A 29 15.04 -36.40 -12.76
N CYS A 30 14.20 -35.47 -12.31
CA CYS A 30 14.59 -34.38 -11.40
C CYS A 30 15.26 -34.89 -10.12
N THR A 31 14.64 -35.84 -9.42
CA THR A 31 15.21 -36.43 -8.20
C THR A 31 16.54 -37.13 -8.47
N LYS A 32 16.64 -37.91 -9.56
CA LYS A 32 17.88 -38.60 -9.96
C LYS A 32 18.99 -37.62 -10.28
N PHE A 33 18.66 -36.52 -10.96
CA PHE A 33 19.61 -35.46 -11.29
C PHE A 33 20.15 -34.78 -10.02
N ILE A 34 19.29 -34.43 -9.06
CA ILE A 34 19.72 -33.87 -7.77
C ILE A 34 20.61 -34.85 -7.01
N SER A 35 20.23 -36.14 -6.91
CA SER A 35 21.07 -37.16 -6.27
C SER A 35 22.44 -37.30 -6.95
N GLN A 36 22.48 -37.20 -8.28
CA GLN A 36 23.74 -37.23 -9.04
C GLN A 36 24.63 -36.03 -8.74
N LEU A 37 24.05 -34.82 -8.60
CA LEU A 37 24.80 -33.61 -8.23
C LEU A 37 25.34 -33.70 -6.80
N LEU A 38 24.53 -34.16 -5.84
CA LEU A 38 24.97 -34.35 -4.44
C LEU A 38 26.15 -35.31 -4.33
N GLY A 39 26.17 -36.38 -5.14
CA GLY A 39 27.21 -37.40 -5.10
C GLY A 39 28.62 -36.94 -5.51
N VAL A 40 28.77 -35.72 -6.03
CA VAL A 40 30.09 -35.17 -6.42
C VAL A 40 30.58 -34.02 -5.54
N ILE A 41 29.78 -33.64 -4.54
CA ILE A 41 30.12 -32.55 -3.61
C ILE A 41 30.96 -33.14 -2.46
N PRO A 42 32.12 -32.55 -2.13
CA PRO A 42 32.93 -33.02 -1.02
C PRO A 42 32.32 -32.55 0.31
N LEU A 43 31.33 -33.29 0.80
CA LEU A 43 30.74 -33.12 2.13
C LEU A 43 31.49 -33.98 3.16
N SER A 44 31.56 -33.52 4.40
CA SER A 44 32.11 -34.32 5.50
C SER A 44 31.33 -35.63 5.66
N ALA A 45 32.05 -36.71 6.00
CA ALA A 45 31.40 -37.97 6.34
C ALA A 45 30.47 -37.72 7.54
N PRO A 46 29.15 -37.97 7.42
CA PRO A 46 28.25 -37.77 8.55
C PRO A 46 28.69 -38.74 9.65
N ALA A 47 29.10 -38.21 10.80
CA ALA A 47 29.11 -39.03 12.02
C ALA A 47 27.67 -39.52 12.27
N GLU A 48 27.51 -40.71 12.84
CA GLU A 48 26.19 -41.33 13.02
C GLU A 48 25.20 -40.35 13.69
N GLY A 49 24.12 -40.01 12.99
CA GLY A 49 23.11 -39.04 13.45
C GLY A 49 23.44 -37.54 13.26
N LYS A 50 24.55 -37.16 12.60
CA LYS A 50 24.90 -35.75 12.30
C LYS A 50 24.78 -35.42 10.81
N LEU A 51 24.40 -34.18 10.53
CA LEU A 51 24.26 -33.65 9.17
C LEU A 51 25.63 -33.59 8.46
N ALA A 52 25.68 -33.95 7.18
CA ALA A 52 26.86 -33.78 6.35
C ALA A 52 27.04 -32.28 6.00
N LEU A 53 28.21 -31.73 6.33
CA LEU A 53 28.51 -30.30 6.23
C LEU A 53 29.63 -30.05 5.20
N PRO A 54 29.63 -28.91 4.50
CA PRO A 54 30.71 -28.55 3.59
C PRO A 54 32.02 -28.29 4.35
N ALA A 55 33.14 -28.75 3.80
CA ALA A 55 34.46 -28.57 4.39
C ALA A 55 35.11 -27.21 4.05
N ASP A 56 34.73 -26.61 2.93
CA ASP A 56 35.23 -25.32 2.46
C ASP A 56 34.14 -24.50 1.73
N ILE A 57 34.49 -23.28 1.35
CA ILE A 57 33.58 -22.34 0.65
C ILE A 57 33.13 -22.90 -0.71
N LYS A 58 33.97 -23.66 -1.41
CA LYS A 58 33.63 -24.22 -2.72
C LYS A 58 32.57 -25.32 -2.61
N ALA A 59 32.76 -26.23 -1.66
CA ALA A 59 31.81 -27.28 -1.34
C ALA A 59 30.49 -26.67 -0.85
N LEU A 60 30.55 -25.60 -0.06
CA LEU A 60 29.39 -24.85 0.40
C LEU A 60 28.59 -24.28 -0.77
N GLN A 61 29.25 -23.58 -1.70
CA GLN A 61 28.61 -22.98 -2.86
C GLN A 61 28.03 -24.03 -3.82
N GLN A 62 28.73 -25.16 -4.01
CA GLN A 62 28.22 -26.29 -4.77
C GLN A 62 26.94 -26.86 -4.16
N HIS A 63 26.95 -27.11 -2.84
CA HIS A 63 25.77 -27.61 -2.15
C HIS A 63 24.61 -26.61 -2.21
N LEU A 64 24.88 -25.33 -2.00
CA LEU A 64 23.89 -24.27 -2.09
C LEU A 64 23.23 -24.23 -3.47
N CYS A 65 24.01 -24.34 -4.55
CA CYS A 65 23.50 -24.44 -5.92
C CYS A 65 22.58 -25.66 -6.09
N VAL A 66 22.93 -26.81 -5.51
CA VAL A 66 22.04 -28.00 -5.53
C VAL A 66 20.75 -27.77 -4.77
N VAL A 67 20.78 -27.08 -3.63
CA VAL A 67 19.56 -26.73 -2.87
C VAL A 67 18.68 -25.78 -3.68
N GLN A 68 19.26 -24.76 -4.33
CA GLN A 68 18.53 -23.85 -5.23
C GLN A 68 17.89 -24.60 -6.40
N LEU A 69 18.61 -25.53 -7.03
CA LEU A 69 18.07 -26.39 -8.09
C LEU A 69 16.99 -27.33 -7.57
N THR A 70 17.11 -27.83 -6.34
CA THR A 70 16.10 -28.67 -5.68
C THR A 70 14.78 -27.90 -5.52
N ARG A 71 14.86 -26.61 -5.14
CA ARG A 71 13.69 -25.71 -5.09
C ARG A 71 13.11 -25.46 -6.49
N LEU A 72 13.95 -25.09 -7.46
CA LEU A 72 13.54 -24.80 -8.84
C LEU A 72 12.85 -25.97 -9.53
N LEU A 73 13.29 -27.20 -9.23
CA LEU A 73 12.68 -28.43 -9.76
C LEU A 73 11.38 -28.83 -9.03
N GLY A 74 10.90 -28.01 -8.09
CA GLY A 74 9.63 -28.20 -7.38
C GLY A 74 9.68 -29.24 -6.26
N LEU A 75 10.84 -29.81 -5.95
CA LEU A 75 10.93 -30.91 -5.00
C LEU A 75 10.53 -30.49 -3.59
N TYR A 76 10.85 -29.26 -3.18
CA TYR A 76 10.41 -28.73 -1.88
C TYR A 76 8.91 -28.38 -1.80
N HIS A 77 8.24 -28.21 -2.94
CA HIS A 77 6.79 -27.97 -2.97
C HIS A 77 5.99 -29.27 -2.83
N THR A 78 6.61 -30.43 -3.08
CA THR A 78 5.95 -31.74 -3.02
C THR A 78 6.01 -32.42 -1.64
N ILE A 79 6.86 -31.94 -0.74
CA ILE A 79 7.08 -32.54 0.58
C ILE A 79 6.07 -32.03 1.61
N ASP A 80 5.80 -32.83 2.63
CA ASP A 80 4.85 -32.48 3.69
C ASP A 80 5.40 -31.41 4.65
N LYS A 81 4.52 -30.86 5.50
CA LYS A 81 4.87 -29.84 6.50
C LYS A 81 6.03 -30.25 7.39
N LYS A 82 6.05 -31.50 7.89
CA LYS A 82 7.06 -31.99 8.82
C LYS A 82 8.42 -32.07 8.13
N GLN A 83 8.43 -32.50 6.87
CA GLN A 83 9.61 -32.53 6.02
C GLN A 83 10.09 -31.12 5.68
N LYS A 84 9.19 -30.18 5.33
CA LYS A 84 9.55 -28.76 5.11
C LYS A 84 10.25 -28.17 6.34
N LEU A 85 9.70 -28.39 7.54
CA LEU A 85 10.34 -27.97 8.80
C LEU A 85 11.71 -28.63 9.04
N SER A 86 11.86 -29.91 8.71
CA SER A 86 13.16 -30.59 8.77
C SER A 86 14.18 -29.94 7.83
N VAL A 87 13.77 -29.61 6.60
CA VAL A 87 14.60 -28.90 5.63
C VAL A 87 14.97 -27.51 6.14
N VAL A 88 14.03 -26.74 6.70
CA VAL A 88 14.31 -25.43 7.32
C VAL A 88 15.41 -25.54 8.38
N ARG A 89 15.29 -26.51 9.31
CA ARG A 89 16.30 -26.75 10.35
C ARG A 89 17.65 -27.12 9.75
N GLU A 90 17.67 -28.00 8.76
CA GLU A 90 18.87 -28.40 8.05
C GLU A 90 19.56 -27.23 7.31
N LEU A 91 18.79 -26.34 6.69
CA LEU A 91 19.30 -25.15 6.04
C LEU A 91 19.88 -24.17 7.06
N MET A 92 19.23 -23.98 8.20
CA MET A 92 19.73 -23.11 9.26
C MET A 92 21.00 -23.66 9.95
N LEU A 93 21.11 -24.98 10.12
CA LEU A 93 22.36 -25.60 10.59
C LEU A 93 23.51 -25.37 9.60
N ARG A 94 23.23 -25.45 8.28
CA ARG A 94 24.23 -25.14 7.24
C ARG A 94 24.54 -23.64 7.17
N TYR A 95 23.56 -22.78 7.41
CA TYR A 95 23.75 -21.33 7.52
C TYR A 95 24.76 -21.01 8.62
N GLN A 96 24.49 -21.49 9.84
CA GLN A 96 25.34 -21.29 11.02
C GLN A 96 26.74 -21.84 10.83
N HIS A 97 26.88 -23.07 10.32
CA HIS A 97 28.20 -23.63 9.98
C HIS A 97 28.93 -22.78 8.93
N GLY A 98 28.21 -22.24 7.95
CA GLY A 98 28.78 -21.40 6.91
C GLY A 98 29.32 -20.06 7.39
N LEU A 99 28.81 -19.52 8.50
CA LEU A 99 29.32 -18.29 9.12
C LEU A 99 30.77 -18.44 9.59
N GLU A 100 31.21 -19.66 9.91
CA GLU A 100 32.61 -19.95 10.26
C GLU A 100 33.58 -19.57 9.14
N PHE A 101 33.17 -19.73 7.88
CA PHE A 101 34.00 -19.39 6.72
C PHE A 101 34.06 -17.88 6.44
N GLY A 102 33.09 -17.11 6.90
CA GLY A 102 32.96 -15.68 6.63
C GLY A 102 33.28 -14.76 7.82
N LYS A 103 33.92 -15.28 8.88
CA LYS A 103 34.34 -14.48 10.06
C LYS A 103 35.25 -13.29 9.71
N SER A 104 36.02 -13.40 8.62
CA SER A 104 36.91 -12.34 8.13
C SER A 104 36.28 -11.44 7.07
N CYS A 105 35.02 -11.67 6.68
CA CYS A 105 34.34 -10.84 5.69
C CYS A 105 34.16 -9.41 6.22
N LEU A 106 34.31 -8.44 5.33
CA LEU A 106 33.95 -7.06 5.65
C LEU A 106 32.43 -6.95 5.83
N LYS A 107 31.95 -5.98 6.61
CA LYS A 107 30.51 -5.75 6.79
C LYS A 107 29.76 -5.46 5.48
N THR A 108 30.50 -5.00 4.46
CA THR A 108 30.00 -4.71 3.11
C THR A 108 29.94 -5.95 2.21
N GLU A 109 30.56 -7.05 2.62
CA GLU A 109 30.54 -8.32 1.90
C GLU A 109 29.44 -9.22 2.48
N LEU A 110 28.80 -10.00 1.60
CA LEU A 110 27.80 -10.98 2.03
C LEU A 110 28.49 -12.19 2.65
N GLN A 111 27.84 -12.81 3.62
CA GLN A 111 28.28 -14.11 4.12
C GLN A 111 28.06 -15.18 3.03
N PHE A 112 28.99 -16.13 2.91
CA PHE A 112 28.92 -17.19 1.90
C PHE A 112 27.67 -18.07 2.03
N SER A 113 27.06 -18.12 3.22
CA SER A 113 25.93 -18.97 3.54
C SER A 113 24.57 -18.26 3.57
N ASP A 114 24.50 -16.95 3.31
CA ASP A 114 23.26 -16.15 3.43
C ASP A 114 22.06 -16.76 2.70
N TYR A 115 22.29 -17.35 1.53
CA TYR A 115 21.20 -17.91 0.73
C TYR A 115 20.61 -19.20 1.32
N TYR A 116 21.29 -19.88 2.26
CA TYR A 116 20.63 -20.92 3.05
C TYR A 116 19.53 -20.34 3.95
N CYS A 117 19.77 -19.20 4.57
CA CYS A 117 18.75 -18.49 5.36
C CYS A 117 17.60 -18.04 4.45
N LEU A 118 17.87 -17.43 3.29
CA LEU A 118 16.80 -17.06 2.34
C LEU A 118 15.96 -18.26 1.89
N LEU A 119 16.59 -19.39 1.56
CA LEU A 119 15.87 -20.61 1.18
C LEU A 119 15.01 -21.17 2.32
N ALA A 120 15.50 -21.11 3.57
CA ALA A 120 14.75 -21.49 4.75
C ALA A 120 13.52 -20.58 4.94
N VAL A 121 13.70 -19.27 4.80
CA VAL A 121 12.64 -18.28 4.89
C VAL A 121 11.60 -18.48 3.78
N HIS A 122 12.01 -18.76 2.54
CA HIS A 122 11.04 -19.01 1.48
C HIS A 122 10.19 -20.26 1.77
N LEU A 123 10.74 -21.32 2.38
CA LEU A 123 9.96 -22.48 2.80
C LEU A 123 8.98 -22.15 3.94
N LEU A 124 9.38 -21.28 4.86
CA LEU A 124 8.49 -20.79 5.92
C LEU A 124 7.38 -19.90 5.36
N LEU A 125 7.66 -19.10 4.35
CA LEU A 125 6.64 -18.33 3.62
C LEU A 125 5.65 -19.24 2.90
N ASP A 126 6.13 -20.31 2.25
CA ASP A 126 5.25 -21.33 1.65
C ASP A 126 4.33 -21.93 2.73
N MET A 127 4.87 -22.27 3.91
CA MET A 127 4.06 -22.80 5.02
C MET A 127 3.04 -21.80 5.56
N TRP A 128 3.41 -20.52 5.69
CA TRP A 128 2.50 -19.49 6.17
C TRP A 128 1.34 -19.27 5.18
N LEU A 129 1.65 -19.10 3.90
CA LEU A 129 0.68 -18.69 2.89
C LEU A 129 -0.16 -19.85 2.33
N GLU A 130 0.42 -21.05 2.22
CA GLU A 130 -0.30 -22.22 1.71
C GLU A 130 -1.04 -22.99 2.81
N ALA A 131 -0.43 -23.12 4.00
CA ALA A 131 -0.96 -23.95 5.09
C ALA A 131 -1.53 -23.13 6.27
N GLY A 132 -1.43 -21.80 6.25
CA GLY A 132 -1.96 -20.93 7.31
C GLY A 132 -1.17 -21.01 8.61
N GLU A 133 0.11 -21.42 8.56
CA GLU A 133 0.94 -21.62 9.74
C GLU A 133 1.49 -20.29 10.27
N GLU A 134 0.75 -19.64 11.15
CA GLU A 134 1.09 -18.30 11.67
C GLU A 134 2.48 -18.22 12.32
N MET A 135 2.94 -19.29 12.99
CA MET A 135 4.29 -19.30 13.57
C MET A 135 5.40 -19.18 12.54
N ALA A 136 5.15 -19.59 11.28
CA ALA A 136 6.16 -19.56 10.24
C ALA A 136 6.53 -18.11 9.85
N VAL A 137 5.62 -17.15 9.92
CA VAL A 137 5.95 -15.74 9.60
C VAL A 137 6.85 -15.11 10.67
N TRP A 138 6.60 -15.42 11.95
CA TRP A 138 7.43 -14.95 13.05
C TRP A 138 8.82 -15.59 13.02
N GLN A 139 8.88 -16.88 12.67
CA GLN A 139 10.15 -17.54 12.44
C GLN A 139 10.89 -16.91 11.26
N SER A 140 10.22 -16.64 10.13
CA SER A 140 10.83 -15.95 8.98
C SER A 140 11.45 -14.61 9.37
N LEU A 141 10.73 -13.75 10.09
CA LEU A 141 11.25 -12.47 10.55
C LEU A 141 12.43 -12.64 11.52
N THR A 142 12.34 -13.62 12.43
CA THR A 142 13.43 -13.94 13.37
C THR A 142 14.72 -14.30 12.63
N LEU A 143 14.63 -15.23 11.66
CA LEU A 143 15.77 -15.68 10.87
C LEU A 143 16.37 -14.56 10.00
N LEU A 144 15.53 -13.70 9.44
CA LEU A 144 15.97 -12.58 8.63
C LEU A 144 16.64 -11.48 9.47
N GLU A 145 16.10 -11.15 10.64
CA GLU A 145 16.71 -10.16 11.56
C GLU A 145 18.03 -10.68 12.11
N GLU A 146 18.09 -11.95 12.53
CA GLU A 146 19.35 -12.61 12.93
C GLU A 146 20.36 -12.57 11.77
N GLY A 147 19.93 -12.97 10.57
CA GLY A 147 20.76 -12.96 9.37
C GLY A 147 21.32 -11.58 9.04
N LEU A 148 20.52 -10.52 9.23
CA LEU A 148 20.94 -9.14 9.01
C LEU A 148 22.01 -8.67 10.01
N THR A 149 22.06 -9.24 11.22
CA THR A 149 23.14 -8.94 12.17
C THR A 149 24.49 -9.48 11.73
N HIS A 150 24.49 -10.62 11.02
CA HIS A 150 25.69 -11.24 10.45
C HIS A 150 26.06 -10.70 9.06
N SER A 151 25.08 -10.21 8.30
CA SER A 151 25.24 -9.72 6.93
C SER A 151 24.44 -8.42 6.71
N PRO A 152 24.87 -7.29 7.30
CA PRO A 152 24.10 -6.05 7.33
C PRO A 152 23.95 -5.37 5.96
N SER A 153 24.79 -5.72 4.99
CA SER A 153 24.70 -5.23 3.61
C SER A 153 23.83 -6.11 2.70
N ASN A 154 23.21 -7.18 3.21
CA ASN A 154 22.36 -8.05 2.41
C ASN A 154 21.02 -7.37 2.04
N ALA A 155 20.92 -6.91 0.79
CA ALA A 155 19.71 -6.29 0.27
C ALA A 155 18.51 -7.24 0.21
N GLN A 156 18.73 -8.54 -0.02
CA GLN A 156 17.64 -9.52 -0.10
C GLN A 156 16.97 -9.74 1.26
N PHE A 157 17.74 -9.77 2.35
CA PHE A 157 17.18 -9.81 3.71
C PHE A 157 16.33 -8.57 3.98
N LYS A 158 16.85 -7.37 3.67
CA LYS A 158 16.12 -6.11 3.86
C LYS A 158 14.83 -6.05 3.05
N LEU A 159 14.88 -6.39 1.75
CA LEU A 159 13.71 -6.37 0.87
C LEU A 159 12.64 -7.38 1.32
N LEU A 160 13.05 -8.57 1.79
CA LEU A 160 12.11 -9.58 2.25
C LEU A 160 11.52 -9.22 3.63
N LEU A 161 12.31 -8.63 4.53
CA LEU A 161 11.80 -8.05 5.78
C LEU A 161 10.76 -6.96 5.50
N ILE A 162 11.06 -6.03 4.58
CA ILE A 162 10.12 -4.98 4.15
C ILE A 162 8.81 -5.61 3.68
N ARG A 163 8.89 -6.64 2.82
CA ARG A 163 7.70 -7.33 2.30
C ARG A 163 6.88 -7.96 3.42
N ILE A 164 7.52 -8.71 4.32
CA ILE A 164 6.82 -9.44 5.39
C ILE A 164 6.23 -8.47 6.42
N TYR A 165 6.98 -7.44 6.84
CA TYR A 165 6.46 -6.42 7.76
C TYR A 165 5.23 -5.71 7.19
N CYS A 166 5.27 -5.28 5.91
CA CYS A 166 4.10 -4.70 5.24
C CYS A 166 2.91 -5.66 5.20
N MET A 167 3.14 -6.96 4.90
CA MET A 167 2.06 -7.97 4.90
C MET A 167 1.46 -8.20 6.29
N LEU A 168 2.24 -8.03 7.36
CA LEU A 168 1.76 -8.10 8.75
C LEU A 168 1.11 -6.79 9.24
N GLY A 169 1.14 -5.72 8.44
CA GLY A 169 0.62 -4.40 8.79
C GLY A 169 1.56 -3.52 9.62
N ALA A 170 2.83 -3.89 9.73
CA ALA A 170 3.85 -3.09 10.41
C ALA A 170 4.70 -2.32 9.39
N PHE A 171 4.79 -1.00 9.53
CA PHE A 171 5.48 -0.14 8.58
C PHE A 171 6.60 0.70 9.22
N GLU A 172 6.59 0.93 10.53
CA GLU A 172 7.68 1.65 11.20
C GLU A 172 9.07 1.01 10.94
N PRO A 173 9.27 -0.32 11.06
CA PRO A 173 10.56 -0.96 10.75
C PRO A 173 10.95 -0.86 9.27
N VAL A 174 9.97 -0.72 8.37
CA VAL A 174 10.17 -0.67 6.92
C VAL A 174 10.94 0.59 6.53
N VAL A 175 10.68 1.71 7.20
CA VAL A 175 11.37 2.99 6.93
C VAL A 175 12.86 2.89 7.20
N GLU A 176 13.25 2.29 8.32
CA GLU A 176 14.66 2.07 8.68
C GLU A 176 15.34 1.10 7.71
N LEU A 177 14.67 -0.02 7.39
CA LEU A 177 15.19 -1.02 6.46
C LEU A 177 15.42 -0.43 5.07
N TYR A 178 14.45 0.31 4.54
CA TYR A 178 14.56 0.96 3.23
C TYR A 178 15.62 2.04 3.22
N SER A 179 15.72 2.86 4.28
CA SER A 179 16.78 3.85 4.41
C SER A 179 18.17 3.20 4.41
N SER A 180 18.29 2.02 5.03
CA SER A 180 19.53 1.25 5.05
C SER A 180 19.90 0.56 3.72
N LEU A 181 18.96 0.48 2.76
CA LEU A 181 19.26 0.05 1.38
C LEU A 181 19.99 1.15 0.61
N ASP A 182 19.93 2.40 1.08
CA ASP A 182 20.53 3.57 0.43
C ASP A 182 20.05 3.73 -1.03
N ALA A 183 18.74 3.56 -1.24
CA ALA A 183 18.12 3.65 -2.56
C ALA A 183 18.26 5.08 -3.14
N LYS A 184 18.85 5.19 -4.34
CA LYS A 184 19.18 6.46 -5.00
C LYS A 184 18.64 6.55 -6.42
N HIS A 185 18.34 7.78 -6.83
CA HIS A 185 18.00 8.13 -8.21
C HIS A 185 16.90 7.21 -8.79
N VAL A 186 17.18 6.49 -9.88
CA VAL A 186 16.25 5.59 -10.57
C VAL A 186 15.68 4.48 -9.66
N GLN A 187 16.32 4.20 -8.54
CA GLN A 187 15.78 3.26 -7.54
C GLN A 187 14.48 3.76 -6.91
N HIS A 188 14.26 5.07 -6.84
CA HIS A 188 12.97 5.61 -6.40
C HIS A 188 11.82 5.26 -7.34
N ASP A 189 12.07 5.04 -8.64
CA ASP A 189 11.06 4.58 -9.60
C ASP A 189 10.87 3.06 -9.59
N THR A 190 11.99 2.32 -9.45
CA THR A 190 11.99 0.86 -9.58
C THR A 190 11.63 0.13 -8.29
N ILE A 191 12.05 0.62 -7.11
CA ILE A 191 11.78 -0.03 -5.81
C ILE A 191 11.07 0.89 -4.80
N GLY A 192 10.90 2.18 -5.10
CA GLY A 192 10.19 3.13 -4.22
C GLY A 192 8.71 2.81 -3.98
N TYR A 193 8.10 1.99 -4.86
CA TYR A 193 6.76 1.45 -4.67
C TYR A 193 6.63 0.63 -3.37
N LEU A 194 7.72 0.05 -2.86
CA LEU A 194 7.72 -0.72 -1.61
C LEU A 194 7.41 0.14 -0.37
N LEU A 195 7.62 1.46 -0.44
CA LEU A 195 7.24 2.40 0.62
C LEU A 195 5.86 3.00 0.37
N THR A 196 5.72 3.65 -0.78
CA THR A 196 4.57 4.48 -1.15
C THR A 196 3.27 3.68 -1.25
N ARG A 197 3.34 2.39 -1.59
CA ARG A 197 2.19 1.48 -1.60
C ARG A 197 1.60 1.27 -0.21
N TYR A 198 2.43 1.25 0.82
CA TYR A 198 2.05 0.76 2.15
C TYR A 198 1.95 1.85 3.22
N ALA A 199 2.76 2.90 3.15
CA ALA A 199 2.90 3.89 4.20
C ALA A 199 1.55 4.51 4.63
N GLU A 200 0.82 5.08 3.66
CA GLU A 200 -0.48 5.70 3.93
C GLU A 200 -1.54 4.64 4.25
N SER A 201 -1.53 3.50 3.54
CA SER A 201 -2.48 2.41 3.75
C SER A 201 -2.45 1.78 5.14
N LEU A 202 -1.32 1.92 5.85
CA LEU A 202 -1.10 1.42 7.20
C LEU A 202 -1.15 2.55 8.24
N GLY A 203 -1.64 3.74 7.88
CA GLY A 203 -1.90 4.84 8.81
C GLY A 203 -0.63 5.58 9.28
N GLN A 204 0.48 5.47 8.56
CA GLN A 204 1.75 6.12 8.87
C GLN A 204 1.92 7.34 7.96
N TYR A 205 1.12 8.38 8.21
CA TYR A 205 1.00 9.54 7.31
C TYR A 205 2.30 10.36 7.26
N ALA A 206 3.03 10.48 8.37
CA ALA A 206 4.33 11.14 8.38
C ALA A 206 5.33 10.43 7.44
N ALA A 207 5.44 9.11 7.56
CA ALA A 207 6.32 8.30 6.72
C ALA A 207 5.84 8.28 5.25
N ALA A 208 4.53 8.29 5.00
CA ALA A 208 3.95 8.38 3.66
C ALA A 208 4.29 9.71 2.99
N SER A 209 4.13 10.81 3.72
CA SER A 209 4.48 12.16 3.31
C SER A 209 5.95 12.24 2.89
N GLN A 210 6.85 11.71 3.73
CA GLN A 210 8.28 11.68 3.44
C GLN A 210 8.63 10.81 2.23
N SER A 211 8.03 9.62 2.12
CA SER A 211 8.23 8.69 1.01
C SER A 211 7.82 9.32 -0.33
N CYS A 212 6.66 9.98 -0.37
CA CYS A 212 6.20 10.71 -1.56
C CYS A 212 7.15 11.85 -1.92
N ASN A 213 7.63 12.61 -0.93
CA ASN A 213 8.55 13.71 -1.16
C ASN A 213 9.89 13.24 -1.75
N PHE A 214 10.42 12.10 -1.31
CA PHE A 214 11.65 11.55 -1.89
C PHE A 214 11.46 11.16 -3.36
N ALA A 215 10.37 10.48 -3.70
CA ALA A 215 10.07 10.10 -5.08
C ALA A 215 9.82 11.33 -5.97
N LEU A 216 9.01 12.31 -5.55
CA LEU A 216 8.74 13.53 -6.33
C LEU A 216 10.00 14.36 -6.57
N ARG A 217 10.88 14.49 -5.58
CA ARG A 217 12.16 15.17 -5.76
C ARG A 217 12.99 14.50 -6.86
N PHE A 218 13.05 13.17 -6.87
CA PHE A 218 13.72 12.44 -7.94
C PHE A 218 13.10 12.73 -9.32
N PHE A 219 11.78 12.59 -9.48
CA PHE A 219 11.12 12.79 -10.78
C PHE A 219 11.29 14.22 -11.30
N HIS A 220 11.10 15.25 -10.45
CA HIS A 220 11.27 16.64 -10.84
C HIS A 220 12.73 17.00 -11.15
N SER A 221 13.70 16.51 -10.36
CA SER A 221 15.11 16.67 -10.67
C SER A 221 15.46 16.01 -12.01
N ASN A 222 14.98 14.78 -12.24
CA ASN A 222 15.24 14.04 -13.47
C ASN A 222 14.71 14.74 -14.73
N GLN A 223 13.54 15.38 -14.66
CA GLN A 223 12.98 16.18 -15.75
C GLN A 223 13.92 17.30 -16.20
N LYS A 224 14.52 18.00 -15.23
CA LYS A 224 15.48 19.08 -15.45
C LYS A 224 16.81 18.52 -15.96
N ASP A 225 17.39 17.57 -15.23
CA ASP A 225 18.73 17.05 -15.46
C ASP A 225 18.83 16.32 -16.81
N THR A 226 17.85 15.48 -17.14
CA THR A 226 17.84 14.75 -18.43
C THR A 226 17.75 15.72 -19.61
N SER A 227 17.01 16.82 -19.47
CA SER A 227 16.92 17.85 -20.51
C SER A 227 18.26 18.56 -20.72
N GLU A 228 19.03 18.79 -19.65
CA GLU A 228 20.38 19.33 -19.75
C GLU A 228 21.36 18.34 -20.40
N TYR A 229 21.31 17.06 -20.03
CA TYR A 229 22.15 16.03 -20.63
C TYR A 229 21.87 15.82 -22.13
N ILE A 230 20.63 16.01 -22.60
CA ILE A 230 20.31 16.03 -24.02
C ILE A 230 21.01 17.20 -24.74
N ILE A 231 21.02 18.39 -24.13
CA ILE A 231 21.74 19.56 -24.69
C ILE A 231 23.25 19.29 -24.71
N GLN A 232 23.80 18.69 -23.67
CA GLN A 232 25.22 18.33 -23.60
C GLN A 232 25.58 17.28 -24.66
N ALA A 233 24.71 16.31 -24.95
CA ALA A 233 24.94 15.32 -26.00
C ALA A 233 25.15 15.96 -27.38
N TYR A 234 24.41 17.03 -27.71
CA TYR A 234 24.68 17.81 -28.92
C TYR A 234 26.06 18.49 -28.89
N LYS A 235 26.44 19.07 -27.75
CA LYS A 235 27.74 19.76 -27.60
C LYS A 235 28.94 18.81 -27.74
N TYR A 236 28.81 17.59 -27.23
CA TYR A 236 29.89 16.59 -27.25
C TYR A 236 29.83 15.64 -28.47
N GLY A 237 28.88 15.85 -29.40
CA GLY A 237 28.76 15.03 -30.61
C GLY A 237 28.22 13.62 -30.38
N ALA A 238 27.56 13.36 -29.24
CA ALA A 238 26.95 12.07 -28.91
C ALA A 238 25.55 11.90 -29.55
N PHE A 239 25.46 12.12 -30.86
CA PHE A 239 24.17 12.18 -31.57
C PHE A 239 23.36 10.88 -31.49
N GLU A 240 24.03 9.74 -31.47
CA GLU A 240 23.39 8.42 -31.34
C GLU A 240 22.68 8.21 -29.99
N LYS A 241 23.08 8.94 -28.94
CA LYS A 241 22.50 8.83 -27.59
C LYS A 241 21.31 9.74 -27.36
N ILE A 242 21.08 10.71 -28.24
CA ILE A 242 19.97 11.65 -28.11
C ILE A 242 18.60 10.94 -28.17
N PRO A 243 18.34 10.02 -29.12
CA PRO A 243 17.09 9.24 -29.12
C PRO A 243 16.91 8.41 -27.85
N GLU A 244 17.99 7.80 -27.32
CA GLU A 244 17.97 7.03 -26.08
C GLU A 244 17.61 7.93 -24.87
N PHE A 245 18.21 9.12 -24.77
CA PHE A 245 17.88 10.07 -23.70
C PHE A 245 16.44 10.59 -23.79
N ILE A 246 15.93 10.83 -24.99
CA ILE A 246 14.53 11.23 -25.19
C ILE A 246 13.60 10.09 -24.76
N ALA A 247 13.88 8.84 -25.17
CA ALA A 247 13.10 7.68 -24.79
C ALA A 247 13.10 7.47 -23.26
N PHE A 248 14.27 7.58 -22.62
CA PHE A 248 14.42 7.49 -21.17
C PHE A 248 13.63 8.58 -20.45
N ARG A 249 13.74 9.84 -20.90
CA ARG A 249 12.98 10.96 -20.34
C ARG A 249 11.47 10.73 -20.43
N ASN A 250 10.99 10.32 -21.61
CA ASN A 250 9.58 10.08 -21.84
C ASN A 250 9.06 8.92 -20.97
N ARG A 251 9.83 7.83 -20.85
CA ARG A 251 9.52 6.69 -20.00
C ARG A 251 9.41 7.05 -18.51
N LEU A 252 10.28 7.92 -18.01
CA LEU A 252 10.22 8.39 -16.62
C LEU A 252 9.08 9.40 -16.39
N ASN A 253 8.83 10.30 -17.34
CA ASN A 253 7.72 11.26 -17.24
C ASN A 253 6.35 10.59 -17.31
N ALA A 254 6.26 9.46 -17.99
CA ALA A 254 5.06 8.63 -18.06
C ALA A 254 5.13 7.41 -17.12
N SER A 255 5.96 7.46 -16.07
CA SER A 255 6.00 6.38 -15.06
C SER A 255 4.67 6.28 -14.33
N LEU A 256 4.15 5.05 -14.21
CA LEU A 256 3.03 4.71 -13.33
C LEU A 256 3.31 5.16 -11.89
N HIS A 257 4.53 4.90 -11.39
CA HIS A 257 4.89 5.24 -10.03
C HIS A 257 4.89 6.76 -9.80
N PHE A 258 5.32 7.55 -10.80
CA PHE A 258 5.27 9.01 -10.71
C PHE A 258 3.82 9.52 -10.57
N ALA A 259 2.91 9.01 -11.42
CA ALA A 259 1.51 9.38 -11.36
C ALA A 259 0.87 9.01 -10.00
N GLN A 260 1.16 7.80 -9.49
CA GLN A 260 0.71 7.36 -8.17
C GLN A 260 1.19 8.27 -7.05
N VAL A 261 2.49 8.57 -7.01
CA VAL A 261 3.05 9.41 -5.95
C VAL A 261 2.49 10.82 -6.01
N ARG A 262 2.31 11.40 -7.20
CA ARG A 262 1.71 12.73 -7.34
C ARG A 262 0.28 12.77 -6.80
N THR A 263 -0.54 11.81 -7.20
CA THR A 263 -1.94 11.71 -6.73
C THR A 263 -2.01 11.48 -5.22
N GLU A 264 -1.25 10.52 -4.68
CA GLU A 264 -1.27 10.23 -3.25
C GLU A 264 -0.66 11.36 -2.41
N ARG A 265 0.35 12.07 -2.90
CA ARG A 265 0.86 13.27 -2.23
C ARG A 265 -0.22 14.34 -2.08
N MET A 266 -0.93 14.65 -3.17
CA MET A 266 -1.99 15.66 -3.17
C MET A 266 -3.15 15.24 -2.26
N LEU A 267 -3.55 13.96 -2.28
CA LEU A 267 -4.57 13.43 -1.38
C LEU A 267 -4.13 13.47 0.08
N LEU A 268 -2.86 13.15 0.39
CA LEU A 268 -2.29 13.27 1.73
C LEU A 268 -2.27 14.72 2.22
N ASP A 269 -1.90 15.69 1.38
CA ASP A 269 -1.90 17.11 1.74
C ASP A 269 -3.31 17.60 2.09
N LEU A 270 -4.31 17.22 1.30
CA LEU A 270 -5.70 17.49 1.62
C LEU A 270 -6.11 16.79 2.93
N LEU A 271 -5.80 15.50 3.06
CA LEU A 271 -6.15 14.67 4.22
C LEU A 271 -5.56 15.19 5.53
N LEU A 272 -4.36 15.79 5.51
CA LEU A 272 -3.68 16.24 6.72
C LEU A 272 -3.94 17.72 7.06
N GLU A 273 -4.18 18.57 6.04
CA GLU A 273 -4.20 20.03 6.23
C GLU A 273 -5.54 20.70 5.88
N ALA A 274 -6.21 20.24 4.82
CA ALA A 274 -7.40 20.93 4.30
C ALA A 274 -8.58 20.91 5.28
N ASN A 275 -9.15 22.07 5.55
CA ASN A 275 -10.13 22.39 6.59
C ASN A 275 -9.67 22.13 8.05
N ILE A 276 -8.39 21.80 8.30
CA ILE A 276 -7.79 21.76 9.65
C ILE A 276 -7.01 23.05 9.91
N SER A 277 -5.97 23.28 9.11
CA SER A 277 -5.08 24.43 9.21
C SER A 277 -5.31 25.44 8.10
N THR A 278 -5.63 24.97 6.89
CA THR A 278 -5.91 25.78 5.70
C THR A 278 -7.31 25.46 5.19
N SER A 279 -7.95 26.38 4.45
CA SER A 279 -9.24 26.06 3.83
C SER A 279 -9.05 25.10 2.65
N LEU A 280 -10.05 24.27 2.35
CA LEU A 280 -9.98 23.36 1.19
C LEU A 280 -9.69 24.12 -0.12
N GLU A 281 -10.30 25.29 -0.32
CA GLU A 281 -10.07 26.14 -1.49
C GLU A 281 -8.61 26.59 -1.61
N GLU A 282 -8.01 27.00 -0.49
CA GLU A 282 -6.62 27.46 -0.46
C GLU A 282 -5.64 26.30 -0.72
N SER A 283 -5.89 25.11 -0.14
CA SER A 283 -5.09 23.92 -0.41
C SER A 283 -5.16 23.50 -1.89
N ILE A 284 -6.34 23.54 -2.51
CA ILE A 284 -6.51 23.22 -3.93
C ILE A 284 -5.78 24.23 -4.82
N LYS A 285 -5.89 25.53 -4.49
CA LYS A 285 -5.20 26.60 -5.23
C LYS A 285 -3.69 26.47 -5.13
N SER A 286 -3.14 26.17 -3.95
CA SER A 286 -1.69 26.03 -3.77
C SER A 286 -1.10 24.86 -4.55
N MET A 287 -1.89 23.78 -4.73
CA MET A 287 -1.51 22.62 -5.55
C MET A 287 -1.80 22.78 -7.05
N SER A 288 -2.40 23.90 -7.47
CA SER A 288 -2.82 24.13 -8.86
C SER A 288 -3.75 23.04 -9.41
N LEU A 289 -4.64 22.51 -8.57
CA LEU A 289 -5.59 21.47 -8.96
C LEU A 289 -6.81 22.05 -9.66
N SER A 290 -7.19 21.45 -10.78
CA SER A 290 -8.43 21.74 -11.52
C SER A 290 -9.22 20.44 -11.74
N PRO A 291 -10.55 20.43 -11.60
CA PRO A 291 -11.36 19.26 -11.92
C PRO A 291 -11.31 18.92 -13.42
N GLU A 292 -11.06 19.89 -14.30
CA GLU A 292 -11.09 19.69 -15.76
C GLU A 292 -9.77 19.14 -16.31
N GLU A 293 -8.66 19.46 -15.65
CA GLU A 293 -7.32 19.10 -16.11
C GLU A 293 -6.88 17.74 -15.55
N ASP A 294 -6.26 16.95 -16.42
CA ASP A 294 -5.66 15.67 -16.07
C ASP A 294 -4.31 15.55 -16.77
N ASP A 295 -3.25 15.54 -15.96
CA ASP A 295 -1.87 15.48 -16.40
C ASP A 295 -1.28 14.06 -16.27
N ILE A 296 -2.12 13.04 -16.14
CA ILE A 296 -1.71 11.62 -16.19
C ILE A 296 -1.75 11.14 -17.65
N PRO A 297 -0.64 10.59 -18.19
CA PRO A 297 -0.60 10.08 -19.55
C PRO A 297 -1.20 8.67 -19.65
N TRP A 298 -2.52 8.54 -19.42
CA TRP A 298 -3.24 7.26 -19.31
C TRP A 298 -2.97 6.23 -20.41
N LYS A 299 -2.66 6.67 -21.64
CA LYS A 299 -2.40 5.79 -22.79
C LYS A 299 -0.97 5.28 -22.87
N ASP A 300 -0.03 5.97 -22.23
CA ASP A 300 1.41 5.76 -22.37
C ASP A 300 2.08 5.48 -21.01
N LEU A 301 1.32 5.01 -20.02
CA LEU A 301 1.86 4.68 -18.70
C LEU A 301 2.89 3.54 -18.79
N TYR A 302 4.06 3.76 -18.18
CA TYR A 302 5.13 2.76 -18.07
C TYR A 302 5.19 2.22 -16.64
N ASP A 303 5.04 0.91 -16.49
CA ASP A 303 5.39 0.21 -15.26
C ASP A 303 6.90 -0.03 -15.22
N ASN A 304 7.60 0.78 -14.42
CA ASN A 304 9.04 0.67 -14.23
C ASN A 304 9.43 -0.08 -12.95
N ARG A 305 8.44 -0.60 -12.20
CA ARG A 305 8.71 -1.31 -10.95
C ARG A 305 9.56 -2.55 -11.22
N ASP A 306 10.61 -2.73 -10.43
CA ASP A 306 11.38 -3.97 -10.45
C ASP A 306 10.63 -5.04 -9.65
N LEU A 307 9.81 -5.80 -10.36
CA LEU A 307 9.07 -6.94 -9.82
C LEU A 307 9.95 -8.20 -9.70
N THR A 308 11.25 -8.11 -10.02
CA THR A 308 12.22 -9.22 -9.99
C THR A 308 13.40 -8.97 -9.06
N VAL A 309 13.33 -7.90 -8.25
CA VAL A 309 14.39 -7.52 -7.31
C VAL A 309 14.61 -8.57 -6.22
N LEU A 310 13.55 -9.28 -5.82
CA LEU A 310 13.62 -10.41 -4.89
C LEU A 310 14.07 -11.66 -5.62
N PHE A 311 15.08 -12.34 -5.11
CA PHE A 311 15.54 -13.59 -5.70
C PHE A 311 14.46 -14.65 -5.64
N ASN A 312 14.18 -15.27 -6.79
CA ASN A 312 13.21 -16.33 -6.90
C ASN A 312 13.84 -17.64 -7.42
N TRP A 313 13.81 -18.66 -6.57
CA TRP A 313 14.22 -20.03 -6.88
C TRP A 313 13.03 -20.98 -7.04
N ASP A 314 11.81 -20.46 -7.11
CA ASP A 314 10.63 -21.26 -7.35
C ASP A 314 10.57 -21.83 -8.77
N PRO A 315 9.83 -22.93 -8.97
CA PRO A 315 9.50 -23.46 -10.28
C PRO A 315 8.85 -22.43 -11.20
N LYS A 316 9.00 -22.62 -12.51
CA LYS A 316 8.52 -21.69 -13.55
C LYS A 316 7.01 -21.43 -13.48
N ASP A 317 6.22 -22.40 -13.05
CA ASP A 317 4.76 -22.29 -12.87
C ASP A 317 4.35 -21.46 -11.63
N ARG A 318 5.30 -21.20 -10.72
CA ARG A 318 5.12 -20.38 -9.51
C ARG A 318 5.88 -19.05 -9.56
N ASP A 319 6.72 -18.86 -10.57
CA ASP A 319 7.41 -17.59 -10.83
C ASP A 319 6.43 -16.54 -11.38
N ILE A 320 6.89 -15.29 -11.46
CA ILE A 320 6.09 -14.19 -11.99
C ILE A 320 5.98 -14.35 -13.51
N SER A 321 4.76 -14.55 -14.00
CA SER A 321 4.48 -14.63 -15.43
C SER A 321 4.30 -13.24 -16.04
N GLU A 322 4.42 -13.14 -17.37
CA GLU A 322 4.08 -11.90 -18.10
C GLU A 322 2.60 -11.53 -17.93
N GLU A 323 1.72 -12.52 -17.74
CA GLU A 323 0.31 -12.26 -17.43
C GLU A 323 0.17 -11.63 -16.04
N HIS A 324 0.91 -12.09 -15.02
CA HIS A 324 0.91 -11.44 -13.70
C HIS A 324 1.37 -9.98 -13.78
N ARG A 325 2.38 -9.67 -14.60
CA ARG A 325 2.84 -8.28 -14.81
C ARG A 325 1.76 -7.42 -15.44
N LYS A 326 1.13 -7.93 -16.50
CA LYS A 326 0.04 -7.25 -17.21
C LYS A 326 -1.17 -6.99 -16.31
N LEU A 327 -1.61 -8.02 -15.57
CA LEU A 327 -2.72 -7.91 -14.63
C LEU A 327 -2.40 -6.94 -13.48
N SER A 328 -1.16 -6.95 -12.98
CA SER A 328 -0.74 -5.98 -11.96
C SER A 328 -0.79 -4.55 -12.50
N LEU A 329 -0.31 -4.30 -13.72
CA LEU A 329 -0.41 -2.97 -14.34
C LEU A 329 -1.87 -2.54 -14.55
N GLU A 330 -2.74 -3.45 -14.99
CA GLU A 330 -4.18 -3.18 -15.14
C GLU A 330 -4.84 -2.81 -13.80
N GLU A 331 -4.53 -3.56 -12.75
CA GLU A 331 -5.03 -3.30 -11.40
C GLU A 331 -4.56 -1.95 -10.85
N GLU A 332 -3.26 -1.66 -10.97
CA GLU A 332 -2.65 -0.40 -10.51
C GLU A 332 -3.17 0.81 -11.28
N THR A 333 -3.41 0.65 -12.59
CA THR A 333 -3.99 1.70 -13.44
C THR A 333 -5.42 1.97 -13.04
N THR A 334 -6.22 0.93 -12.81
CA THR A 334 -7.62 1.07 -12.37
C THR A 334 -7.70 1.73 -10.99
N TRP A 335 -6.84 1.31 -10.05
CA TRP A 335 -6.76 1.93 -8.73
C TRP A 335 -6.33 3.39 -8.81
N LEU A 336 -5.29 3.72 -9.58
CA LEU A 336 -4.85 5.08 -9.82
C LEU A 336 -5.96 5.94 -10.44
N GLN A 337 -6.74 5.40 -11.37
CA GLN A 337 -7.88 6.08 -11.98
C GLN A 337 -8.94 6.44 -10.94
N ILE A 338 -9.30 5.50 -10.06
CA ILE A 338 -10.23 5.76 -8.96
C ILE A 338 -9.70 6.88 -8.06
N ARG A 339 -8.42 6.81 -7.66
CA ARG A 339 -7.80 7.82 -6.79
C ARG A 339 -7.70 9.21 -7.43
N SER A 340 -7.30 9.27 -8.70
CA SER A 340 -7.23 10.53 -9.47
C SER A 340 -8.62 11.16 -9.65
N LEU A 341 -9.63 10.36 -9.98
CA LEU A 341 -11.01 10.84 -10.10
C LEU A 341 -11.55 11.35 -8.76
N THR A 342 -11.29 10.64 -7.65
CA THR A 342 -11.63 11.13 -6.30
C THR A 342 -10.96 12.47 -6.00
N LEU A 343 -9.67 12.62 -6.30
CA LEU A 343 -8.93 13.88 -6.12
C LEU A 343 -9.56 15.03 -6.93
N ARG A 344 -9.91 14.78 -8.20
CA ARG A 344 -10.53 15.77 -9.09
C ARG A 344 -11.96 16.13 -8.68
N LEU A 345 -12.72 15.17 -8.18
CA LEU A 345 -14.07 15.44 -7.63
C LEU A 345 -13.99 16.29 -6.36
N VAL A 346 -13.05 16.01 -5.45
CA VAL A 346 -12.78 16.84 -4.27
C VAL A 346 -12.31 18.24 -4.67
N SER A 347 -11.43 18.36 -5.67
CA SER A 347 -10.95 19.66 -6.14
C SER A 347 -12.05 20.55 -6.75
N GLY A 348 -13.13 19.92 -7.22
CA GLY A 348 -14.31 20.59 -7.71
C GLY A 348 -15.17 21.29 -6.66
N LEU A 349 -15.17 20.83 -5.41
CA LEU A 349 -16.11 21.30 -4.36
C LEU A 349 -16.06 22.83 -4.16
N PRO A 350 -14.89 23.48 -4.01
CA PRO A 350 -14.85 24.93 -3.83
C PRO A 350 -15.33 25.71 -5.06
N THR A 351 -15.17 25.15 -6.26
CA THR A 351 -15.53 25.81 -7.52
C THR A 351 -17.03 25.95 -7.71
N LEU A 352 -17.82 25.10 -7.04
CA LEU A 352 -19.28 25.09 -7.04
C LEU A 352 -19.90 26.10 -6.07
N SER A 353 -19.14 26.58 -5.09
CA SER A 353 -19.62 27.56 -4.11
C SER A 353 -19.80 28.92 -4.77
N HIS A 354 -21.02 29.47 -4.81
CA HIS A 354 -21.24 30.82 -5.33
C HIS A 354 -20.58 31.87 -4.41
N THR A 355 -19.63 32.65 -4.95
CA THR A 355 -19.41 34.00 -4.45
C THR A 355 -20.69 34.79 -4.70
N VAL A 356 -21.28 35.35 -3.64
CA VAL A 356 -22.47 36.20 -3.72
C VAL A 356 -22.14 37.44 -4.53
N HIS A 357 -22.22 37.37 -5.87
CA HIS A 357 -22.40 38.55 -6.68
C HIS A 357 -23.85 38.99 -6.54
N PRO A 358 -24.11 40.27 -6.20
CA PRO A 358 -25.47 40.78 -6.17
C PRO A 358 -26.13 40.56 -7.53
N LYS A 359 -27.37 40.07 -7.53
CA LYS A 359 -28.21 39.71 -8.70
C LYS A 359 -28.55 40.89 -9.65
N ASN A 360 -27.61 41.77 -9.95
CA ASN A 360 -27.79 42.96 -10.78
C ASN A 360 -26.86 43.03 -12.01
N SER A 361 -26.13 41.97 -12.38
CA SER A 361 -25.47 41.92 -13.68
C SER A 361 -26.16 40.91 -14.59
N GLU A 362 -26.67 41.43 -15.69
CA GLU A 362 -27.33 40.70 -16.76
C GLU A 362 -26.50 39.52 -17.26
N LYS A 363 -27.23 38.51 -17.75
CA LYS A 363 -26.72 37.30 -18.41
C LYS A 363 -25.76 37.68 -19.56
N THR A 364 -24.46 37.67 -19.31
CA THR A 364 -23.47 37.44 -20.37
C THR A 364 -23.35 35.94 -20.57
N ALA A 365 -23.97 35.45 -21.64
CA ALA A 365 -23.80 34.09 -22.13
C ALA A 365 -22.36 33.91 -22.63
N GLU A 366 -21.51 33.28 -21.83
CA GLU A 366 -20.27 32.68 -22.33
C GLU A 366 -20.64 31.38 -23.05
N ASN A 367 -20.87 31.47 -24.36
CA ASN A 367 -21.06 30.31 -25.20
C ASN A 367 -19.77 29.48 -25.27
N GLY A 368 -19.79 28.25 -24.74
CA GLY A 368 -18.75 27.24 -25.00
C GLY A 368 -18.05 26.63 -23.78
N VAL A 369 -18.33 27.09 -22.56
CA VAL A 369 -17.78 26.48 -21.34
C VAL A 369 -18.82 25.53 -20.75
N SER A 370 -18.48 24.25 -20.59
CA SER A 370 -19.28 23.28 -19.83
C SER A 370 -19.61 23.89 -18.46
N SER A 371 -20.85 23.75 -17.98
CA SER A 371 -21.15 24.27 -16.65
C SER A 371 -20.28 23.52 -15.63
N LYS A 372 -19.81 24.21 -14.58
CA LYS A 372 -18.89 23.60 -13.59
C LYS A 372 -19.47 22.32 -12.98
N ILE A 373 -20.79 22.25 -12.80
CA ILE A 373 -21.45 21.05 -12.29
C ILE A 373 -21.49 19.91 -13.31
N ASP A 374 -21.56 20.20 -14.62
CA ASP A 374 -21.55 19.17 -15.66
C ASP A 374 -20.19 18.47 -15.74
N THR A 375 -19.10 19.21 -15.49
CA THR A 375 -17.76 18.63 -15.30
C THR A 375 -17.77 17.62 -14.14
N ILE A 376 -18.33 17.99 -12.99
CA ILE A 376 -18.40 17.10 -11.80
C ILE A 376 -19.26 15.87 -12.06
N ARG A 377 -20.41 16.02 -12.72
CA ARG A 377 -21.28 14.90 -13.11
C ARG A 377 -20.58 13.96 -14.09
N SER A 378 -19.83 14.50 -15.05
CA SER A 378 -19.03 13.71 -15.99
C SER A 378 -17.93 12.92 -15.27
N LEU A 379 -17.23 13.55 -14.31
CA LEU A 379 -16.23 12.87 -13.49
C LEU A 379 -16.85 11.77 -12.62
N LEU A 380 -18.05 11.99 -12.08
CA LEU A 380 -18.77 10.99 -11.30
C LEU A 380 -19.12 9.77 -12.14
N GLN A 381 -19.59 9.96 -13.38
CA GLN A 381 -19.85 8.86 -14.33
C GLN A 381 -18.56 8.10 -14.67
N GLN A 382 -17.44 8.81 -14.86
CA GLN A 382 -16.14 8.17 -15.08
C GLN A 382 -15.68 7.37 -13.86
N LEU A 383 -15.93 7.87 -12.64
CA LEU A 383 -15.62 7.15 -11.41
C LEU A 383 -16.43 5.87 -11.31
N GLU A 384 -17.73 5.91 -11.59
CA GLU A 384 -18.58 4.71 -11.60
C GLU A 384 -18.11 3.68 -12.63
N ALA A 385 -17.76 4.12 -13.85
CA ALA A 385 -17.22 3.23 -14.87
C ALA A 385 -15.90 2.57 -14.44
N ALA A 386 -15.00 3.32 -13.80
CA ALA A 386 -13.74 2.81 -13.26
C ALA A 386 -13.99 1.82 -12.11
N VAL A 387 -14.93 2.12 -11.21
CA VAL A 387 -15.34 1.24 -10.11
C VAL A 387 -15.94 -0.07 -10.63
N ASP A 388 -16.81 -0.02 -11.63
CA ASP A 388 -17.38 -1.22 -12.23
C ASP A 388 -16.35 -2.06 -12.97
N SER A 389 -15.37 -1.42 -13.62
CA SER A 389 -14.22 -2.10 -14.21
C SER A 389 -13.39 -2.81 -13.13
N GLY A 390 -13.10 -2.11 -12.02
CA GLY A 390 -12.37 -2.68 -10.88
C GLY A 390 -13.10 -3.86 -10.22
N LYS A 391 -14.43 -3.77 -10.06
CA LYS A 391 -15.24 -4.89 -9.54
C LYS A 391 -15.15 -6.12 -10.45
N ARG A 392 -15.31 -5.93 -11.76
CA ARG A 392 -15.15 -7.00 -12.77
C ARG A 392 -13.75 -7.59 -12.78
N PHE A 393 -12.72 -6.76 -12.58
CA PHE A 393 -11.35 -7.25 -12.44
C PHE A 393 -11.21 -8.19 -11.24
N LEU A 394 -11.75 -7.82 -10.08
CA LEU A 394 -11.66 -8.61 -8.85
C LEU A 394 -12.46 -9.92 -8.89
N GLU A 395 -13.49 -10.02 -9.74
CA GLU A 395 -14.21 -11.28 -9.98
C GLU A 395 -13.29 -12.38 -10.54
N GLN A 396 -12.18 -12.02 -11.18
CA GLN A 396 -11.18 -12.97 -11.69
C GLN A 396 -10.39 -13.67 -10.57
N LYS A 397 -10.40 -13.14 -9.33
CA LYS A 397 -9.74 -13.72 -8.14
C LYS A 397 -8.28 -14.08 -8.36
N ILE A 398 -7.56 -13.17 -9.01
CA ILE A 398 -6.14 -13.32 -9.33
C ILE A 398 -5.33 -13.49 -8.04
N GLN A 399 -4.39 -14.43 -8.05
CA GLN A 399 -3.46 -14.68 -6.95
C GLN A 399 -2.04 -14.41 -7.44
N TYR A 400 -1.41 -13.36 -6.91
CA TYR A 400 -0.02 -13.07 -7.23
C TYR A 400 0.94 -13.92 -6.38
N PRO A 401 2.10 -14.34 -6.92
CA PRO A 401 3.15 -14.94 -6.11
C PRO A 401 3.60 -14.00 -4.98
N VAL A 402 4.03 -14.55 -3.83
CA VAL A 402 4.45 -13.75 -2.67
C VAL A 402 5.59 -12.77 -2.98
N LEU A 403 6.54 -13.21 -3.80
CA LEU A 403 7.70 -12.43 -4.28
C LEU A 403 7.35 -11.55 -5.50
N GLY A 404 6.10 -11.63 -5.97
CA GLY A 404 5.59 -10.89 -7.12
C GLY A 404 5.00 -9.52 -6.78
N PRO A 405 4.30 -8.90 -7.75
CA PRO A 405 3.66 -7.62 -7.52
C PRO A 405 2.69 -7.72 -6.33
N PRO A 406 2.72 -6.76 -5.38
CA PRO A 406 1.68 -6.70 -4.38
C PRO A 406 0.33 -6.35 -5.02
N PRO A 407 -0.79 -6.94 -4.57
CA PRO A 407 -2.11 -6.47 -4.99
C PRO A 407 -2.34 -5.03 -4.50
N THR A 408 -3.28 -4.31 -5.12
CA THR A 408 -3.66 -2.95 -4.73
C THR A 408 -4.62 -2.94 -3.54
N ARG A 409 -4.98 -1.75 -3.03
CA ARG A 409 -5.98 -1.56 -1.97
C ARG A 409 -7.42 -1.70 -2.50
N MET A 410 -7.58 -1.85 -3.81
CA MET A 410 -8.89 -1.80 -4.48
C MET A 410 -9.88 -2.84 -3.94
N ALA A 411 -9.41 -4.06 -3.69
CA ALA A 411 -10.25 -5.11 -3.10
C ALA A 411 -10.78 -4.72 -1.70
N GLY A 412 -9.89 -4.26 -0.83
CA GLY A 412 -10.24 -3.76 0.51
C GLY A 412 -11.22 -2.59 0.44
N PHE A 413 -10.94 -1.62 -0.44
CA PHE A 413 -11.75 -0.41 -0.64
C PHE A 413 -13.21 -0.71 -1.02
N PHE A 414 -13.42 -1.73 -1.88
CA PHE A 414 -14.77 -2.17 -2.24
C PHE A 414 -15.42 -3.01 -1.14
N SER A 415 -14.69 -3.96 -0.56
CA SER A 415 -15.26 -4.84 0.48
C SER A 415 -15.66 -4.09 1.75
N ASN A 416 -14.92 -3.03 2.11
CA ASN A 416 -15.24 -2.19 3.25
C ASN A 416 -16.49 -1.33 2.96
N GLY A 417 -16.73 -0.97 1.69
CA GLY A 417 -17.87 -0.13 1.28
C GLY A 417 -17.53 1.37 1.21
N SER A 418 -16.25 1.73 1.40
CA SER A 418 -15.78 3.11 1.33
C SER A 418 -16.04 3.70 -0.04
N CYS A 419 -15.86 2.92 -1.09
CA CYS A 419 -16.21 3.31 -2.46
C CYS A 419 -17.67 3.78 -2.58
N GLN A 420 -18.61 2.97 -2.10
CA GLN A 420 -20.04 3.28 -2.20
C GLN A 420 -20.40 4.54 -1.38
N CYS A 421 -19.81 4.68 -0.20
CA CYS A 421 -19.98 5.87 0.63
C CYS A 421 -19.45 7.12 -0.06
N GLN A 422 -18.26 7.07 -0.66
CA GLN A 422 -17.68 8.19 -1.39
C GLN A 422 -18.50 8.56 -2.64
N THR A 423 -18.95 7.58 -3.42
CA THR A 423 -19.84 7.82 -4.56
C THR A 423 -21.15 8.48 -4.12
N SER A 424 -21.77 8.00 -3.03
CA SER A 424 -23.00 8.59 -2.48
C SER A 424 -22.78 10.04 -2.03
N LEU A 425 -21.62 10.36 -1.47
CA LEU A 425 -21.24 11.73 -1.09
C LEU A 425 -21.15 12.65 -2.31
N PHE A 426 -20.58 12.19 -3.42
CA PHE A 426 -20.50 13.00 -4.64
C PHE A 426 -21.86 13.16 -5.35
N TYR A 427 -22.77 12.19 -5.22
CA TYR A 427 -24.16 12.38 -5.64
C TYR A 427 -24.88 13.46 -4.82
N LEU A 428 -24.67 13.47 -3.50
CA LEU A 428 -25.21 14.51 -2.62
C LEU A 428 -24.74 15.92 -3.03
N VAL A 429 -23.49 16.08 -3.51
CA VAL A 429 -23.00 17.35 -4.05
C VAL A 429 -23.87 17.84 -5.21
N SER A 430 -24.26 16.92 -6.11
CA SER A 430 -25.12 17.26 -7.25
C SER A 430 -26.53 17.65 -6.82
N ASP A 431 -27.09 16.97 -5.82
CA ASP A 431 -28.42 17.30 -5.27
C ASP A 431 -28.43 18.67 -4.58
N ILE A 432 -27.38 18.97 -3.81
CA ILE A 432 -27.22 20.26 -3.13
C ILE A 432 -27.05 21.40 -4.15
N TYR A 433 -26.32 21.16 -5.23
CA TYR A 433 -26.20 22.14 -6.32
C TYR A 433 -27.54 22.38 -7.02
N GLU A 434 -28.33 21.32 -7.25
CA GLU A 434 -29.68 21.45 -7.82
C GLU A 434 -30.60 22.26 -6.89
N LEU A 435 -30.51 22.04 -5.58
CA LEU A 435 -31.22 22.87 -4.59
C LEU A 435 -30.80 24.35 -4.65
N ASP A 436 -29.51 24.62 -4.79
CA ASP A 436 -28.97 25.99 -4.86
C ASP A 436 -29.49 26.74 -6.09
N THR A 437 -29.50 26.07 -7.24
CA THR A 437 -29.97 26.63 -8.52
C THR A 437 -31.47 26.86 -8.57
N ASN A 438 -32.28 25.92 -8.06
CA ASN A 438 -33.75 26.01 -8.07
C ASN A 438 -34.31 26.84 -6.88
N GLY A 439 -33.54 27.00 -5.81
CA GLY A 439 -33.97 27.68 -4.59
C GLY A 439 -34.97 26.85 -3.75
N LEU A 440 -35.31 27.34 -2.55
CA LEU A 440 -36.05 26.57 -1.53
C LEU A 440 -37.57 26.45 -1.77
N GLU A 441 -38.18 27.38 -2.51
CA GLU A 441 -39.65 27.50 -2.59
C GLU A 441 -40.27 26.47 -3.55
N GLU A 442 -39.52 25.99 -4.56
CA GLU A 442 -40.00 25.08 -5.62
C GLU A 442 -39.29 23.70 -5.61
N SER A 443 -38.60 23.34 -4.53
CA SER A 443 -37.67 22.20 -4.47
C SER A 443 -37.99 21.16 -3.39
N THR A 444 -39.25 20.96 -3.04
CA THR A 444 -39.64 20.04 -1.95
C THR A 444 -39.15 18.60 -2.18
N GLU A 445 -39.23 18.10 -3.41
CA GLU A 445 -38.74 16.75 -3.76
C GLU A 445 -37.21 16.64 -3.63
N ILE A 446 -36.47 17.67 -4.06
CA ILE A 446 -35.01 17.74 -3.92
C ILE A 446 -34.60 17.78 -2.44
N GLN A 447 -35.33 18.54 -1.62
CA GLN A 447 -35.09 18.60 -0.18
C GLN A 447 -35.32 17.26 0.53
N GLU A 448 -36.36 16.52 0.13
CA GLU A 448 -36.63 15.17 0.64
C GLU A 448 -35.53 14.20 0.21
N ARG A 449 -35.11 14.26 -1.07
CA ARG A 449 -34.00 13.45 -1.59
C ARG A 449 -32.70 13.71 -0.83
N ILE A 450 -32.34 14.97 -0.59
CA ILE A 450 -31.19 15.37 0.23
C ILE A 450 -31.29 14.80 1.66
N GLY A 451 -32.48 14.91 2.28
CA GLY A 451 -32.72 14.36 3.62
C GLY A 451 -32.50 12.84 3.68
N ASN A 452 -33.01 12.11 2.68
CA ASN A 452 -32.79 10.67 2.56
C ASN A 452 -31.32 10.32 2.31
N SER A 453 -30.62 11.10 1.48
CA SER A 453 -29.18 10.96 1.25
C SER A 453 -28.37 11.13 2.53
N PHE A 454 -28.67 12.14 3.37
CA PHE A 454 -28.01 12.29 4.67
C PHE A 454 -28.20 11.08 5.58
N LYS A 455 -29.42 10.54 5.66
CA LYS A 455 -29.71 9.35 6.48
C LYS A 455 -28.96 8.12 5.97
N SER A 456 -29.03 7.86 4.66
CA SER A 456 -28.32 6.75 4.00
C SER A 456 -26.80 6.86 4.21
N LEU A 457 -26.23 8.06 4.14
CA LEU A 457 -24.80 8.28 4.37
C LEU A 457 -24.38 7.92 5.79
N LEU A 458 -25.20 8.24 6.80
CA LEU A 458 -24.92 7.87 8.19
C LEU A 458 -25.00 6.36 8.41
N GLU A 459 -25.95 5.68 7.78
CA GLU A 459 -26.05 4.22 7.79
C GLU A 459 -24.77 3.59 7.18
N GLN A 460 -24.35 4.08 6.00
CA GLN A 460 -23.12 3.61 5.34
C GLN A 460 -21.85 3.88 6.17
N LEU A 461 -21.71 5.06 6.78
CA LEU A 461 -20.59 5.38 7.67
C LEU A 461 -20.60 4.53 8.94
N THR A 462 -21.78 4.20 9.46
CA THR A 462 -21.92 3.29 10.61
C THR A 462 -21.51 1.88 10.25
N ASP A 463 -21.86 1.40 9.05
CA ASP A 463 -21.43 0.10 8.54
C ASP A 463 -19.91 0.05 8.34
N LEU A 464 -19.30 1.12 7.83
CA LEU A 464 -17.85 1.26 7.74
C LEU A 464 -17.20 1.18 9.13
N PHE A 465 -17.73 1.90 10.11
CA PHE A 465 -17.24 1.81 11.48
C PHE A 465 -17.38 0.40 12.05
N ASN A 466 -18.49 -0.30 11.77
CA ASN A 466 -18.68 -1.68 12.21
C ASN A 466 -17.62 -2.63 11.64
N LYS A 467 -17.17 -2.42 10.40
CA LYS A 467 -16.08 -3.19 9.77
C LYS A 467 -14.68 -2.84 10.28
N CYS A 468 -14.55 -1.72 11.00
CA CYS A 468 -13.31 -1.35 11.70
C CYS A 468 -13.20 -1.99 13.09
N LYS A 469 -14.27 -2.63 13.60
CA LYS A 469 -14.26 -3.27 14.92
C LYS A 469 -13.53 -4.60 14.89
N GLY A 470 -12.77 -4.86 15.95
CA GLY A 470 -12.03 -6.09 16.19
C GLY A 470 -10.69 -5.77 16.84
N ASP A 471 -9.91 -6.80 17.13
CA ASP A 471 -8.57 -6.64 17.71
C ASP A 471 -7.52 -6.56 16.60
N LEU A 472 -6.59 -5.62 16.70
CA LEU A 472 -5.47 -5.49 15.74
C LEU A 472 -4.47 -6.63 15.88
N MET A 473 -4.33 -7.13 17.11
CA MET A 473 -3.41 -8.19 17.49
C MET A 473 -4.11 -9.11 18.48
N GLU A 474 -4.06 -10.41 18.24
CA GLU A 474 -4.66 -11.42 19.08
C GLU A 474 -3.61 -12.45 19.50
N VAL A 475 -3.67 -12.89 20.76
CA VAL A 475 -2.86 -14.00 21.27
C VAL A 475 -3.77 -15.20 21.50
N ARG A 476 -3.59 -16.27 20.72
CA ARG A 476 -4.27 -17.55 20.91
C ARG A 476 -3.25 -18.67 21.04
N ASP A 477 -3.38 -19.51 22.06
CA ASP A 477 -2.50 -20.67 22.30
C ASP A 477 -1.00 -20.32 22.29
N GLY A 478 -0.64 -19.12 22.78
CA GLY A 478 0.74 -18.61 22.79
C GLY A 478 1.26 -18.11 21.43
N ILE A 479 0.40 -18.10 20.40
CA ILE A 479 0.72 -17.61 19.05
C ILE A 479 0.12 -16.22 18.89
N LEU A 480 0.96 -15.27 18.49
CA LEU A 480 0.54 -13.93 18.12
C LEU A 480 0.03 -13.92 16.68
N LYS A 481 -1.15 -13.36 16.46
CA LYS A 481 -1.73 -13.13 15.13
C LYS A 481 -2.02 -11.64 14.96
N THR A 482 -1.73 -11.10 13.78
CA THR A 482 -2.06 -9.71 13.44
C THR A 482 -3.23 -9.65 12.46
N HIS A 483 -3.96 -8.53 12.50
CA HIS A 483 -5.14 -8.27 11.67
C HIS A 483 -4.96 -6.98 10.87
N PRO A 484 -4.06 -6.96 9.85
CA PRO A 484 -3.76 -5.76 9.07
C PRO A 484 -4.97 -5.19 8.32
N ASN A 485 -5.95 -6.04 7.99
CA ASN A 485 -7.21 -5.62 7.37
C ASN A 485 -8.04 -4.69 8.26
N ILE A 486 -7.98 -4.84 9.59
CA ILE A 486 -8.69 -3.94 10.52
C ILE A 486 -8.02 -2.57 10.50
N LEU A 487 -6.70 -2.53 10.47
CA LEU A 487 -5.94 -1.29 10.35
C LEU A 487 -6.22 -0.58 9.02
N GLU A 488 -6.22 -1.32 7.90
CA GLU A 488 -6.55 -0.76 6.58
C GLU A 488 -8.00 -0.23 6.53
N ASN A 489 -8.95 -0.93 7.16
CA ASN A 489 -10.34 -0.46 7.28
C ASN A 489 -10.44 0.86 8.06
N LEU A 490 -9.66 1.01 9.14
CA LEU A 490 -9.59 2.27 9.89
C LEU A 490 -9.04 3.41 9.02
N VAL A 491 -8.00 3.16 8.23
CA VAL A 491 -7.45 4.16 7.29
C VAL A 491 -8.51 4.55 6.25
N PHE A 492 -9.17 3.58 5.62
CA PHE A 492 -10.26 3.87 4.69
C PHE A 492 -11.41 4.67 5.31
N PHE A 493 -11.74 4.39 6.58
CA PHE A 493 -12.73 5.16 7.32
C PHE A 493 -12.29 6.61 7.46
N VAL A 494 -11.03 6.87 7.82
CA VAL A 494 -10.49 8.23 7.98
C VAL A 494 -10.48 9.01 6.67
N GLU A 495 -10.07 8.36 5.57
CA GLU A 495 -10.12 8.93 4.22
C GLU A 495 -11.57 9.29 3.84
N THR A 496 -12.50 8.36 4.04
CA THR A 496 -13.93 8.55 3.71
C THR A 496 -14.59 9.61 4.59
N MET A 497 -14.24 9.63 5.88
CA MET A 497 -14.68 10.66 6.82
C MET A 497 -14.17 12.03 6.36
N SER A 498 -12.93 12.15 5.90
CA SER A 498 -12.41 13.44 5.42
C SER A 498 -13.16 13.97 4.20
N ILE A 499 -13.51 13.10 3.24
CA ILE A 499 -14.38 13.47 2.10
C ILE A 499 -15.79 13.85 2.58
N THR A 500 -16.34 13.09 3.54
CA THR A 500 -17.63 13.40 4.18
C THR A 500 -17.63 14.82 4.73
N LEU A 501 -16.53 15.25 5.35
CA LEU A 501 -16.40 16.59 5.93
C LEU A 501 -16.29 17.68 4.89
N TRP A 502 -15.54 17.46 3.82
CA TRP A 502 -15.45 18.43 2.73
C TRP A 502 -16.81 18.63 2.04
N VAL A 503 -17.53 17.54 1.76
CA VAL A 503 -18.89 17.60 1.20
C VAL A 503 -19.88 18.24 2.19
N SER A 504 -19.80 17.91 3.47
CA SER A 504 -20.66 18.51 4.50
C SER A 504 -20.40 20.01 4.67
N SER A 505 -19.13 20.44 4.54
CA SER A 505 -18.75 21.85 4.52
C SER A 505 -19.32 22.57 3.29
N TYR A 506 -19.30 21.94 2.12
CA TYR A 506 -19.96 22.49 0.93
C TYR A 506 -21.47 22.64 1.13
N CYS A 507 -22.13 21.62 1.69
CA CYS A 507 -23.56 21.68 2.04
C CYS A 507 -23.85 22.86 2.99
N GLU A 508 -23.01 23.06 4.00
CA GLU A 508 -23.14 24.18 4.94
C GLU A 508 -23.00 25.54 4.24
N CYS A 509 -22.03 25.69 3.33
CA CYS A 509 -21.83 26.91 2.55
C CYS A 509 -23.05 27.29 1.71
N VAL A 510 -23.80 26.30 1.20
CA VAL A 510 -25.04 26.53 0.43
C VAL A 510 -26.23 26.79 1.38
N LEU A 511 -26.40 25.99 2.43
CA LEU A 511 -27.59 26.05 3.29
C LEU A 511 -27.59 27.24 4.27
N ARG A 512 -26.42 27.68 4.78
CA ARG A 512 -26.33 28.78 5.76
C ARG A 512 -26.87 30.12 5.21
N PRO A 513 -26.53 30.57 3.98
CA PRO A 513 -27.13 31.76 3.37
C PRO A 513 -28.66 31.65 3.22
N PHE A 514 -29.14 30.49 2.79
CA PHE A 514 -30.56 30.21 2.63
C PHE A 514 -31.34 30.36 3.95
N LYS A 515 -30.86 29.72 5.03
CA LYS A 515 -31.46 29.85 6.37
C LYS A 515 -31.42 31.28 6.89
N SER A 516 -30.29 31.97 6.71
CA SER A 516 -30.13 33.38 7.10
C SER A 516 -31.11 34.30 6.36
N SER A 517 -31.33 34.06 5.07
CA SER A 517 -32.26 34.85 4.24
C SER A 517 -33.73 34.64 4.66
N LEU A 518 -34.12 33.40 4.97
CA LEU A 518 -35.44 33.05 5.50
C LEU A 518 -35.72 33.70 6.85
N GLN A 519 -34.77 33.66 7.78
CA GLN A 519 -34.90 34.31 9.08
C GLN A 519 -35.04 35.84 8.95
N LYS A 520 -34.32 36.47 8.01
CA LYS A 520 -34.46 37.89 7.69
C LYS A 520 -35.84 38.22 7.08
N LYS A 521 -36.35 37.38 6.16
CA LYS A 521 -37.72 37.51 5.60
C LYS A 521 -38.78 37.42 6.71
N LYS A 522 -38.67 36.44 7.62
CA LYS A 522 -39.57 36.27 8.78
C LYS A 522 -39.62 37.51 9.67
N LYS A 523 -38.45 38.08 10.01
CA LYS A 523 -38.36 39.31 10.82
C LYS A 523 -38.99 40.53 10.12
N LYS A 524 -38.87 40.65 8.79
CA LYS A 524 -39.44 41.77 8.01
C LYS A 524 -40.97 41.69 7.84
N LYS A 525 -41.53 40.50 7.63
CA LYS A 525 -42.97 40.34 7.32
C LYS A 525 -43.89 40.22 8.54
N LYS A 526 -43.37 40.13 9.78
CA LYS A 526 -44.17 39.82 10.99
C LYS A 526 -45.06 38.56 10.84
N GLU A 527 -44.71 37.66 9.94
CA GLU A 527 -45.43 36.40 9.73
C GLU A 527 -45.03 35.39 10.83
N THR A 528 -46.03 34.89 11.56
CA THR A 528 -45.86 33.95 12.66
C THR A 528 -45.58 32.51 12.20
N SER A 529 -45.86 32.15 10.93
CA SER A 529 -45.89 30.75 10.48
C SER A 529 -45.08 30.43 9.19
N VAL A 530 -43.85 30.95 9.04
CA VAL A 530 -42.95 30.40 8.00
C VAL A 530 -42.44 29.04 8.49
N VAL A 531 -42.94 27.95 7.90
CA VAL A 531 -42.47 26.58 8.14
C VAL A 531 -41.02 26.50 7.71
N MET A 532 -40.14 26.02 8.60
CA MET A 532 -38.74 25.82 8.26
C MET A 532 -38.64 24.65 7.25
N PRO A 533 -37.97 24.84 6.11
CA PRO A 533 -37.75 23.77 5.15
C PRO A 533 -37.09 22.53 5.80
N PRO A 534 -37.59 21.31 5.53
CA PRO A 534 -37.10 20.07 6.15
C PRO A 534 -35.59 19.82 5.99
N VAL A 535 -34.99 20.30 4.91
CA VAL A 535 -33.55 20.15 4.64
C VAL A 535 -32.66 20.71 5.75
N PHE A 536 -33.10 21.77 6.45
CA PHE A 536 -32.32 22.36 7.54
C PHE A 536 -32.35 21.51 8.80
N THR A 537 -33.48 20.86 9.11
CA THR A 537 -33.58 19.93 10.23
C THR A 537 -32.78 18.67 9.92
N SER A 538 -32.94 18.10 8.71
CA SER A 538 -32.19 16.93 8.28
C SER A 538 -30.68 17.15 8.31
N PHE A 539 -30.18 18.32 7.87
CA PHE A 539 -28.76 18.64 7.94
C PHE A 539 -28.25 18.77 9.39
N LEU A 540 -29.04 19.37 10.29
CA LEU A 540 -28.64 19.52 11.69
C LEU A 540 -28.56 18.16 12.39
N ASP A 541 -29.59 17.32 12.20
CA ASP A 541 -29.63 15.96 12.73
C ASP A 541 -28.45 15.14 12.19
N TYR A 542 -28.18 15.25 10.88
CA TYR A 542 -27.04 14.64 10.22
C TYR A 542 -25.69 15.03 10.85
N VAL A 543 -25.45 16.33 11.05
CA VAL A 543 -24.21 16.81 11.67
C VAL A 543 -24.09 16.32 13.11
N THR A 544 -25.18 16.30 13.88
CA THR A 544 -25.17 15.79 15.26
C THR A 544 -24.82 14.30 15.30
N GLU A 545 -25.45 13.47 14.47
CA GLU A 545 -25.14 12.04 14.40
C GLU A 545 -23.71 11.79 13.91
N LEU A 546 -23.21 12.59 12.95
CA LEU A 546 -21.83 12.52 12.47
C LEU A 546 -20.82 12.84 13.58
N GLN A 547 -21.10 13.82 14.44
CA GLN A 547 -20.28 14.13 15.62
C GLN A 547 -20.24 12.95 16.59
N THR A 548 -21.40 12.34 16.86
CA THR A 548 -21.51 11.17 17.75
C THR A 548 -20.74 9.98 17.19
N LEU A 549 -20.92 9.66 15.90
CA LEU A 549 -20.20 8.57 15.23
C LEU A 549 -18.69 8.78 15.27
N THR A 550 -18.23 10.01 14.96
CA THR A 550 -16.81 10.35 15.00
C THR A 550 -16.23 10.26 16.43
N SER A 551 -17.01 10.64 17.45
CA SER A 551 -16.60 10.47 18.85
C SER A 551 -16.49 8.99 19.22
N ASN A 552 -17.45 8.16 18.80
CA ASN A 552 -17.46 6.72 19.06
C ASN A 552 -16.25 6.00 18.47
N ILE A 553 -15.83 6.34 17.24
CA ILE A 553 -14.64 5.72 16.65
C ILE A 553 -13.35 6.21 17.33
N ILE A 554 -13.27 7.48 17.74
CA ILE A 554 -12.13 7.98 18.51
C ILE A 554 -12.01 7.20 19.83
N ASP A 555 -13.12 6.92 20.50
CA ASP A 555 -13.11 6.12 21.73
C ASP A 555 -12.77 4.65 21.47
N HIS A 556 -13.21 4.08 20.34
CA HIS A 556 -12.79 2.75 19.90
C HIS A 556 -11.27 2.67 19.69
N ILE A 557 -10.68 3.66 18.99
CA ILE A 557 -9.24 3.77 18.75
C ILE A 557 -8.46 3.86 20.06
N LYS A 558 -8.92 4.65 21.04
CA LYS A 558 -8.31 4.67 22.38
C LYS A 558 -8.39 3.29 23.05
N GLY A 559 -9.50 2.57 22.89
CA GLY A 559 -9.64 1.19 23.36
C GLY A 559 -8.59 0.27 22.73
N LEU A 560 -8.38 0.36 21.42
CA LEU A 560 -7.34 -0.39 20.71
C LEU A 560 -5.93 -0.04 21.21
N GLU A 561 -5.64 1.24 21.44
CA GLU A 561 -4.36 1.69 21.99
C GLU A 561 -4.09 1.10 23.39
N ILE A 562 -5.12 1.05 24.24
CA ILE A 562 -5.04 0.43 25.58
C ILE A 562 -4.79 -1.08 25.47
N ILE A 563 -5.51 -1.78 24.58
CA ILE A 563 -5.32 -3.22 24.35
C ILE A 563 -3.91 -3.51 23.85
N LEU A 564 -3.43 -2.73 22.86
CA LEU A 564 -2.07 -2.82 22.35
C LEU A 564 -1.04 -2.57 23.45
N THR A 565 -1.22 -1.57 24.30
CA THR A 565 -0.28 -1.29 25.40
C THR A 565 -0.33 -2.39 26.48
N ALA A 566 -1.50 -2.98 26.72
CA ALA A 566 -1.69 -4.04 27.71
C ALA A 566 -1.20 -5.42 27.23
N LEU A 567 -0.99 -5.60 25.92
CA LEU A 567 -0.43 -6.83 25.34
C LEU A 567 1.00 -7.04 25.84
N LYS A 568 1.13 -7.90 26.86
CA LYS A 568 2.41 -8.34 27.37
C LYS A 568 3.00 -9.41 26.48
N LEU A 569 3.72 -8.99 25.44
CA LEU A 569 4.47 -9.92 24.58
C LEU A 569 5.55 -10.69 25.34
N GLU A 570 5.97 -10.21 26.52
CA GLU A 570 6.95 -10.89 27.37
C GLU A 570 6.47 -12.24 27.93
N GLU A 571 5.14 -12.40 28.08
CA GLU A 571 4.49 -13.61 28.60
C GLU A 571 4.16 -14.63 27.49
N LEU A 572 4.41 -14.31 26.22
CA LEU A 572 4.38 -15.28 25.12
C LEU A 572 5.53 -16.27 25.29
N SER A 573 5.35 -17.26 26.17
CA SER A 573 6.22 -18.41 26.22
C SER A 573 6.04 -19.19 24.93
N ILE A 574 6.99 -19.03 24.01
CA ILE A 574 7.23 -20.06 23.01
C ILE A 574 7.81 -21.24 23.80
N ASP A 575 6.91 -22.07 24.31
CA ASP A 575 7.16 -23.39 24.90
C ASP A 575 7.63 -24.40 23.82
N ASP A 576 8.21 -23.91 22.73
CA ASP A 576 8.96 -24.74 21.83
C ASP A 576 10.38 -24.88 22.40
N THR A 577 10.60 -26.01 23.07
CA THR A 577 11.91 -26.49 23.57
C THR A 577 13.01 -26.57 22.48
N LEU A 578 12.66 -26.28 21.22
CA LEU A 578 13.51 -26.40 20.05
C LEU A 578 14.14 -25.08 19.58
N LEU A 579 13.68 -23.91 20.02
CA LEU A 579 14.28 -22.62 19.65
C LEU A 579 15.50 -22.29 20.51
N SER A 580 16.57 -21.78 19.88
CA SER A 580 17.76 -21.32 20.58
C SER A 580 17.45 -20.10 21.47
N GLN A 581 18.27 -19.82 22.49
CA GLN A 581 18.07 -18.62 23.33
C GLN A 581 18.17 -17.32 22.53
N GLU A 582 18.99 -17.32 21.49
CA GLU A 582 19.20 -16.19 20.59
C GLU A 582 17.99 -15.98 19.67
N GLU A 583 17.44 -17.06 19.09
CA GLU A 583 16.19 -17.02 18.32
C GLU A 583 15.04 -16.48 19.18
N LYS A 584 14.90 -16.92 20.43
CA LYS A 584 13.87 -16.40 21.35
C LYS A 584 13.99 -14.90 21.59
N LYS A 585 15.22 -14.37 21.63
CA LYS A 585 15.47 -12.92 21.78
C LYS A 585 15.03 -12.16 20.53
N PHE A 586 15.42 -12.63 19.34
CA PHE A 586 15.04 -12.01 18.07
C PHE A 586 13.53 -12.06 17.85
N THR A 587 12.85 -13.16 18.19
CA THR A 587 11.39 -13.24 18.10
C THR A 587 10.71 -12.17 18.96
N LYS A 588 11.18 -11.96 20.20
CA LYS A 588 10.66 -10.87 21.06
C LYS A 588 10.88 -9.49 20.45
N THR A 589 12.07 -9.24 19.89
CA THR A 589 12.38 -7.98 19.21
C THR A 589 11.46 -7.73 18.02
N VAL A 590 11.25 -8.75 17.18
CA VAL A 590 10.35 -8.67 16.02
C VAL A 590 8.91 -8.39 16.44
N GLN A 591 8.38 -9.12 17.41
CA GLN A 591 7.01 -8.92 17.87
C GLN A 591 6.82 -7.52 18.48
N GLY A 592 7.82 -7.04 19.25
CA GLY A 592 7.82 -5.68 19.78
C GLY A 592 7.86 -4.60 18.69
N LYS A 593 8.66 -4.79 17.62
CA LYS A 593 8.67 -3.91 16.44
C LYS A 593 7.29 -3.84 15.78
N VAL A 594 6.61 -4.98 15.62
CA VAL A 594 5.26 -5.03 15.05
C VAL A 594 4.27 -4.30 15.95
N GLN A 595 4.25 -4.59 17.25
CA GLN A 595 3.36 -3.92 18.22
C GLN A 595 3.56 -2.40 18.25
N SER A 596 4.82 -1.94 18.31
CA SER A 596 5.16 -0.51 18.24
C SER A 596 4.60 0.14 16.98
N SER A 597 4.79 -0.51 15.83
CA SER A 597 4.29 0.03 14.57
C SER A 597 2.76 0.16 14.55
N TYR A 598 2.01 -0.82 15.08
CA TYR A 598 0.56 -0.73 15.19
C TYR A 598 0.14 0.39 16.13
N GLN A 599 0.83 0.56 17.27
CA GLN A 599 0.57 1.63 18.21
C GLN A 599 0.78 3.00 17.55
N HIS A 600 1.89 3.20 16.83
CA HIS A 600 2.16 4.45 16.14
C HIS A 600 1.11 4.76 15.05
N SER A 601 0.69 3.76 14.27
CA SER A 601 -0.38 3.93 13.27
C SER A 601 -1.70 4.39 13.90
N ILE A 602 -2.11 3.75 15.00
CA ILE A 602 -3.36 4.08 15.71
C ILE A 602 -3.29 5.46 16.36
N GLN A 603 -2.12 5.88 16.83
CA GLN A 603 -1.89 7.23 17.35
C GLN A 603 -2.07 8.28 16.25
N GLU A 604 -1.41 8.13 15.10
CA GLU A 604 -1.56 9.07 13.97
C GLU A 604 -3.02 9.14 13.48
N ILE A 605 -3.67 7.99 13.31
CA ILE A 605 -5.10 7.90 12.93
C ILE A 605 -5.99 8.62 13.97
N GLY A 606 -5.78 8.35 15.25
CA GLY A 606 -6.55 8.93 16.34
C GLY A 606 -6.37 10.44 16.47
N GLU A 607 -5.14 10.94 16.29
CA GLU A 607 -4.85 12.37 16.28
C GLU A 607 -5.54 13.09 15.12
N LEU A 608 -5.50 12.50 13.91
CA LEU A 608 -6.15 13.07 12.75
C LEU A 608 -7.68 13.13 12.95
N LEU A 609 -8.31 12.05 13.44
CA LEU A 609 -9.74 12.04 13.71
C LEU A 609 -10.16 13.04 14.79
N LYS A 610 -9.34 13.26 15.83
CA LYS A 610 -9.60 14.32 16.83
C LYS A 610 -9.63 15.70 16.17
N LYS A 611 -8.65 16.01 15.31
CA LYS A 611 -8.62 17.27 14.54
C LYS A 611 -9.86 17.39 13.65
N ARG A 612 -10.27 16.31 12.98
CA ARG A 612 -11.49 16.25 12.15
C ARG A 612 -12.78 16.43 12.96
N LEU A 613 -12.87 15.87 14.16
CA LEU A 613 -14.03 16.09 15.04
C LEU A 613 -14.21 17.57 15.38
N ASP A 614 -13.11 18.30 15.60
CA ASP A 614 -13.16 19.73 15.88
C ASP A 614 -13.60 20.56 14.67
N THR A 615 -13.39 20.08 13.43
CA THR A 615 -13.94 20.72 12.23
C THR A 615 -15.43 20.45 12.08
N ILE A 616 -15.91 19.24 12.40
CA ILE A 616 -17.36 18.92 12.41
C ILE A 616 -18.12 19.84 13.35
N LYS A 617 -17.59 20.10 14.55
CA LYS A 617 -18.22 21.00 15.54
C LYS A 617 -18.43 22.42 15.03
N LYS A 618 -17.70 22.84 13.99
CA LYS A 618 -17.81 24.16 13.37
C LYS A 618 -18.90 24.22 12.28
N LEU A 619 -19.38 23.07 11.78
CA LEU A 619 -20.48 23.01 10.82
C LEU A 619 -21.78 23.48 11.48
N LYS A 620 -22.23 24.69 11.11
CA LYS A 620 -23.45 25.31 11.65
C LYS A 620 -24.17 26.07 10.55
N ILE A 621 -25.49 25.87 10.43
CA ILE A 621 -26.36 26.56 9.47
C ILE A 621 -27.31 27.55 10.14
#